data_AF-V3ZND5-F1
#
_entry.id   AF-V3ZND5-F1
#
_cell.length_a   1.000
_cell.length_b   1.000
_cell.length_c   1.000
_cell.angle_alpha   90.00
_cell.angle_beta   90.00
_cell.angle_gamma   90.00
#
_symmetry.space_group_name_H-M   'P 1'
#
loop_
_entity.id
_entity.type
_entity.pdbx_description
1 polymer ?
#
loop_
_entity_poly.entity_id
_entity_poly.type
_entity_poly.pdbx_seq_one_letter_code
_entity_poly.pdbx_strand_id
1 'polypeptide(L)'
;MSDNADSDRKKMIQEISKTFLSRCQFDARFPNMNQTRYCNQNYVDYNRCIDIKGEDYKPCEYFKRLYSETCPHALIQKWDALKEQEPSASLVPPYRGIH
;
A
#
# COMPACT_ATOMS: atom_id res chain seq x y z
N MET A 1 39.29 -16.03 -12.42
CA MET A 1 38.71 -14.99 -11.54
C MET A 1 37.36 -14.47 -12.10
N SER A 2 36.54 -15.33 -12.72
CA SER A 2 35.31 -14.89 -13.43
C SER A 2 34.02 -15.55 -12.92
N ASP A 3 34.12 -16.54 -12.03
CA ASP A 3 32.97 -17.32 -11.57
C ASP A 3 32.12 -16.59 -10.51
N ASN A 4 32.68 -15.57 -9.85
CA ASN A 4 31.97 -14.79 -8.82
C ASN A 4 30.95 -13.81 -9.40
N ALA A 5 31.22 -13.22 -10.58
CA ALA A 5 30.34 -12.22 -11.19
C ALA A 5 29.02 -12.82 -11.72
N ASP A 6 29.04 -14.10 -12.13
CA ASP A 6 27.82 -14.81 -12.54
C ASP A 6 26.96 -15.21 -11.33
N SER A 7 27.59 -15.60 -10.21
CA SER A 7 26.90 -15.85 -8.94
C SER A 7 26.20 -14.60 -8.40
N ASP A 8 26.87 -13.45 -8.46
CA ASP A 8 26.31 -12.20 -7.94
C ASP A 8 25.20 -11.64 -8.83
N ARG A 9 25.29 -11.79 -10.16
CA ARG A 9 24.16 -11.51 -11.06
C ARG A 9 22.97 -12.43 -10.79
N LYS A 10 23.20 -13.73 -10.56
CA LYS A 10 22.13 -14.67 -10.23
C LYS A 10 21.44 -14.31 -8.90
N LYS A 11 22.20 -13.92 -7.87
CA LYS A 11 21.65 -13.41 -6.60
C LYS A 11 20.82 -12.14 -6.82
N MET A 12 21.31 -11.21 -7.62
CA MET A 12 20.58 -9.98 -7.95
C MET A 12 19.28 -10.26 -8.70
N ILE A 13 19.31 -11.14 -9.70
CA ILE A 13 18.12 -11.56 -10.47
C ILE A 13 17.10 -12.25 -9.54
N GLN A 14 17.57 -13.08 -8.60
CA GLN A 14 16.69 -13.76 -7.66
C GLN A 14 16.01 -12.77 -6.69
N GLU A 15 16.74 -11.76 -6.21
CA GLU A 15 16.18 -10.76 -5.30
C GLU A 15 15.27 -9.76 -6.04
N ILE A 16 15.60 -9.41 -7.29
CA ILE A 16 14.70 -8.65 -8.18
C ILE A 16 13.43 -9.45 -8.48
N SER A 17 13.53 -10.76 -8.72
CA SER A 17 12.36 -11.61 -8.97
C SER A 17 11.44 -11.67 -7.74
N LYS A 18 12.02 -11.83 -6.55
CA LYS A 18 11.30 -11.86 -5.27
C LYS A 18 10.58 -10.55 -4.98
N THR A 19 11.18 -9.41 -5.34
CA THR A 19 10.57 -8.07 -5.18
C THR A 19 9.55 -7.77 -6.27
N PHE A 20 9.75 -8.22 -7.52
CA PHE A 20 8.80 -8.03 -8.62
C PHE A 20 7.48 -8.79 -8.42
N LEU A 21 7.54 -9.96 -7.79
CA LEU A 21 6.38 -10.76 -7.35
C LEU A 21 5.62 -10.13 -6.16
N SER A 22 6.20 -9.11 -5.50
CA SER A 22 5.65 -8.45 -4.32
C SER A 22 4.76 -7.23 -4.63
N ARG A 23 4.45 -6.98 -5.90
CA ARG A 23 3.52 -5.92 -6.33
C ARG A 23 2.13 -6.12 -5.73
N CYS A 24 1.33 -5.05 -5.68
CA CYS A 24 -0.11 -5.14 -5.43
C CYS A 24 -0.76 -6.35 -6.10
N GLN A 25 -1.21 -7.29 -5.27
CA GLN A 25 -1.87 -8.51 -5.71
C GLN A 25 -3.28 -8.18 -6.20
N PHE A 26 -3.79 -9.00 -7.12
CA PHE A 26 -5.17 -8.91 -7.56
C PHE A 26 -6.12 -9.15 -6.38
N ASP A 27 -6.98 -8.17 -6.12
CA ASP A 27 -8.03 -8.27 -5.10
C ASP A 27 -9.38 -8.44 -5.79
N ALA A 28 -9.97 -9.63 -5.63
CA ALA A 28 -11.25 -9.98 -6.24
C ALA A 28 -12.41 -9.08 -5.80
N ARG A 29 -12.27 -8.32 -4.70
CA ARG A 29 -13.26 -7.32 -4.26
C ARG A 29 -13.29 -6.09 -5.17
N PHE A 30 -12.20 -5.84 -5.91
CA PHE A 30 -12.02 -4.68 -6.78
C PHE A 30 -11.56 -5.11 -8.19
N PRO A 31 -12.37 -5.88 -8.95
CA PRO A 31 -11.95 -6.48 -10.22
C PRO A 31 -11.90 -5.50 -11.40
N ASN A 32 -12.47 -4.31 -11.25
CA ASN A 32 -12.61 -3.33 -12.33
C ASN A 32 -11.30 -2.58 -12.59
N MET A 33 -11.10 -2.05 -13.81
CA MET A 33 -9.92 -1.25 -14.15
C MET A 33 -9.76 -0.01 -13.26
N ASN A 34 -10.87 0.55 -12.77
CA ASN A 34 -10.85 1.67 -11.84
C ASN A 34 -10.52 1.17 -10.41
N GLN A 35 -9.26 1.35 -10.00
CA GLN A 35 -8.72 0.92 -8.71
C GLN A 35 -8.86 1.96 -7.59
N THR A 36 -9.65 3.02 -7.79
CA THR A 36 -9.70 4.12 -6.82
C THR A 36 -10.29 3.64 -5.47
N ARG A 37 -11.29 2.73 -5.50
CA ARG A 37 -11.82 2.08 -4.28
C ARG A 37 -10.81 1.17 -3.58
N TYR A 38 -9.94 0.49 -4.35
CA TYR A 38 -8.88 -0.34 -3.79
C TYR A 38 -7.85 0.51 -3.04
N CYS A 39 -7.37 1.59 -3.66
CA CYS A 39 -6.48 2.57 -3.04
C CYS A 39 -7.09 3.10 -1.71
N ASN A 40 -8.35 3.51 -1.76
CA ASN A 40 -9.07 4.05 -0.62
C ASN A 40 -9.19 3.06 0.55
N GLN A 41 -9.63 1.84 0.26
CA GLN A 41 -9.83 0.84 1.30
C GLN A 41 -8.51 0.50 2.01
N ASN A 42 -7.42 0.34 1.26
CA ASN A 42 -6.12 0.05 1.85
C ASN A 42 -5.56 1.20 2.69
N TYR A 43 -5.80 2.46 2.30
CA TYR A 43 -5.42 3.61 3.12
C TYR A 43 -6.17 3.63 4.46
N VAL A 44 -7.49 3.38 4.43
CA VAL A 44 -8.32 3.32 5.66
C VAL A 44 -7.91 2.13 6.52
N ASP A 45 -7.69 0.94 5.93
CA ASP A 45 -7.30 -0.27 6.63
C ASP A 45 -5.94 -0.11 7.32
N TYR A 46 -4.98 0.56 6.68
CA TYR A 46 -3.68 0.87 7.31
C TYR A 46 -3.86 1.72 8.56
N ASN A 47 -4.51 2.88 8.45
CA ASN A 47 -4.66 3.79 9.59
C ASN A 47 -5.45 3.11 10.73
N ARG A 48 -6.55 2.40 10.41
CA ARG A 48 -7.30 1.62 11.39
C ARG A 48 -6.45 0.53 12.06
N CYS A 49 -5.56 -0.12 11.30
CA CYS A 49 -4.67 -1.15 11.82
C CYS A 49 -3.70 -0.55 12.84
N ILE A 50 -3.07 0.59 12.52
CA ILE A 50 -2.15 1.30 13.42
C ILE A 50 -2.87 1.80 14.67
N ASP A 51 -4.09 2.33 14.54
CA ASP A 51 -4.88 2.82 15.68
C ASP A 51 -5.24 1.70 16.67
N ILE A 52 -5.55 0.50 16.17
CA ILE A 52 -6.00 -0.64 17.00
C ILE A 52 -4.81 -1.47 17.51
N LYS A 53 -3.79 -1.67 16.67
CA LYS A 53 -2.69 -2.62 16.92
C LYS A 53 -1.36 -1.94 17.28
N GLY A 54 -1.23 -0.65 17.03
CA GLY A 54 0.02 0.10 17.18
C GLY A 54 0.93 0.00 15.95
N GLU A 55 1.91 0.90 15.89
CA GLU A 55 2.86 1.01 14.78
C GLU A 55 3.78 -0.20 14.62
N ASP A 56 4.07 -0.91 15.72
CA ASP A 56 4.98 -2.06 15.74
C ASP A 56 4.36 -3.34 15.13
N TYR A 57 3.06 -3.33 14.83
CA TYR A 57 2.37 -4.49 14.26
C TYR A 57 2.69 -4.63 12.76
N LYS A 58 3.76 -5.38 12.47
CA LYS A 58 4.26 -5.65 11.10
C LYS A 58 3.19 -5.97 10.05
N PRO A 59 2.10 -6.72 10.34
CA PRO A 59 1.07 -6.96 9.34
C PRO A 59 0.36 -5.69 8.82
N CYS A 60 0.37 -4.58 9.55
CA CYS A 60 -0.15 -3.31 9.03
C CYS A 60 0.67 -2.81 7.82
N GLU A 61 1.96 -3.15 7.72
CA GLU A 61 2.82 -2.76 6.59
C GLU A 61 2.31 -3.30 5.25
N TYR A 62 1.54 -4.39 5.27
CA TYR A 62 0.87 -4.91 4.09
C TYR A 62 -0.02 -3.84 3.44
N PHE A 63 -0.94 -3.25 4.21
CA PHE A 63 -1.83 -2.19 3.70
C PHE A 63 -1.05 -0.94 3.29
N LYS A 64 0.03 -0.63 4.03
CA LYS A 64 0.95 0.47 3.71
C LYS A 64 1.52 0.35 2.31
N ARG A 65 2.07 -0.82 1.99
CA ARG A 65 2.61 -1.11 0.67
C ARG A 65 1.53 -0.96 -0.39
N LEU A 66 0.34 -1.54 -0.17
CA LEU A 66 -0.71 -1.54 -1.18
C LEU A 66 -1.23 -0.14 -1.55
N TYR A 67 -1.52 0.71 -0.55
CA TYR A 67 -1.98 2.07 -0.85
C TYR A 67 -0.84 2.93 -1.42
N SER A 68 0.41 2.71 -1.01
CA SER A 68 1.56 3.45 -1.56
C SER A 68 1.81 3.19 -3.04
N GLU A 69 1.53 1.96 -3.51
CA GLU A 69 1.69 1.57 -4.91
C GLU A 69 0.50 1.94 -5.78
N THR A 70 -0.72 2.03 -5.22
CA THR A 70 -1.96 2.21 -5.99
C THR A 70 -2.57 3.59 -5.90
N CYS A 71 -2.28 4.35 -4.84
CA CYS A 71 -2.81 5.71 -4.69
C CYS A 71 -1.88 6.75 -5.33
N PRO A 72 -2.43 7.75 -6.04
CA PRO A 72 -1.67 8.93 -6.41
C PRO A 72 -1.14 9.66 -5.16
N HIS A 73 0.14 10.06 -5.15
CA HIS A 73 0.76 10.71 -3.99
C HIS A 73 0.03 11.96 -3.51
N ALA A 74 -0.50 12.79 -4.42
CA ALA A 74 -1.26 13.98 -4.07
C ALA A 74 -2.52 13.67 -3.23
N LEU A 75 -3.12 12.50 -3.45
CA LEU A 75 -4.31 12.06 -2.73
C LEU A 75 -3.95 11.61 -1.31
N ILE A 76 -2.85 10.88 -1.15
CA ILE A 76 -2.31 10.47 0.16
C ILE A 76 -2.01 11.71 1.01
N GLN A 77 -1.25 12.66 0.47
CA GLN A 77 -0.88 13.90 1.18
C GLN A 77 -2.11 14.68 1.66
N LYS A 78 -3.14 14.77 0.81
CA LYS A 78 -4.40 15.41 1.17
C LYS A 78 -5.07 14.71 2.35
N TRP A 79 -5.13 13.38 2.34
CA TRP A 79 -5.75 12.62 3.42
C TRP A 79 -4.95 12.66 4.72
N ASP A 80 -3.61 12.66 4.65
CA ASP A 80 -2.76 12.80 5.83
C ASP A 80 -2.93 14.18 6.48
N ALA A 81 -2.95 15.26 5.69
CA ALA A 81 -3.21 16.60 6.21
C ALA A 81 -4.60 16.73 6.86
N LEU A 82 -5.61 16.02 6.36
CA LEU A 82 -6.95 16.01 6.97
C LEU A 82 -6.96 15.24 8.29
N LYS A 83 -6.20 14.14 8.37
CA LYS A 83 -6.06 13.32 9.58
C LYS A 83 -5.36 14.09 10.71
N GLU A 84 -4.33 14.89 10.39
CA GLU A 84 -3.62 15.72 11.36
C GLU A 84 -4.49 16.85 11.93
N GLN A 85 -5.41 17.38 11.13
CA GLN A 85 -6.34 18.43 11.58
C GLN A 85 -7.42 17.89 12.52
N GLU A 86 -7.96 16.69 12.29
CA GLU A 86 -9.06 16.11 13.06
C GLU A 86 -8.84 14.62 13.35
N PRO A 87 -8.12 14.27 14.45
CA PRO A 87 -7.68 12.90 14.73
C PRO A 87 -8.79 11.93 15.20
N SER A 88 -10.02 12.39 15.41
CA SER A 88 -11.12 11.57 15.97
C SER A 88 -12.22 11.20 14.98
N ALA A 89 -12.16 11.67 13.73
CA ALA A 89 -13.18 11.35 12.75
C ALA A 89 -12.95 9.96 12.17
N SER A 90 -13.90 9.05 12.38
CA SER A 90 -14.03 7.71 11.78
C SER A 90 -14.00 7.67 10.21
N LEU A 91 -13.61 8.75 9.53
CA LEU A 91 -13.92 9.06 8.13
C LEU A 91 -12.96 10.10 7.53
N VAL A 92 -11.80 9.67 7.00
CA VAL A 92 -11.35 10.24 5.72
C VAL A 92 -10.74 9.11 4.92
N PRO A 93 -11.30 8.72 3.75
CA PRO A 93 -12.20 9.49 2.87
C PRO A 93 -13.60 8.88 2.73
N PRO A 94 -14.68 9.68 2.65
CA PRO A 94 -15.95 9.16 2.15
C PRO A 94 -15.82 8.96 0.64
N TYR A 95 -15.81 7.70 0.19
CA TYR A 95 -16.42 7.38 -1.09
C TYR A 95 -17.94 7.53 -0.95
N ARG A 96 -18.44 8.75 -0.70
CA ARG A 96 -19.82 9.04 -1.04
C ARG A 96 -19.85 9.16 -2.55
N GLY A 97 -20.06 8.01 -3.19
CA GLY A 97 -20.49 7.83 -4.57
C GLY A 97 -19.89 8.78 -5.58
N ILE A 98 -18.88 8.32 -6.32
CA ILE A 98 -18.82 8.66 -7.74
C ILE A 98 -20.00 7.91 -8.37
N HIS A 99 -21.16 8.57 -8.41
CA HIS A 99 -22.25 8.27 -9.34
C HIS A 99 -22.20 9.33 -10.44
#